data_AF-A0A979G9E0-F1
#
_entry.id   AF-A0A979G9E0-F1
#
_cell.length_a   1.000
_cell.length_b   1.000
_cell.length_c   1.000
_cell.angle_alpha   90.00
_cell.angle_beta   90.00
_cell.angle_gamma   90.00
#
_symmetry.space_group_name_H-M   'P 1'
#
loop_
_entity.id
_entity.type
_entity.pdbx_description
1 polymer ?
#
loop_
_entity_poly.entity_id
_entity_poly.type
_entity_poly.pdbx_seq_one_letter_code
_entity_poly.pdbx_strand_id
1 'polypeptide(L)'
;MINHKDMGSNSEERRKVIIPLIRKGYITLAGYKKGKIYGLLTCSSGKRMEVENRVFFKNEAEATTNGYRPCGHCMKDKYEHWKREHTSKITR
;
A
#
# COMPACT_ATOMS: atom_id res chain seq x y z
N MET A 1 4.52 6.10 6.82
CA MET A 1 3.44 5.11 6.63
C MET A 1 2.30 5.55 7.53
N ILE A 2 1.07 5.61 7.02
CA ILE A 2 -0.10 6.05 7.79
C ILE A 2 -1.08 4.89 7.90
N ASN A 3 -1.54 4.52 9.11
CA ASN A 3 -2.58 3.50 9.25
C ASN A 3 -3.96 4.13 9.00
N HIS A 4 -4.82 3.45 8.25
CA HIS A 4 -6.16 3.94 7.93
C HIS A 4 -7.04 4.09 9.19
N LYS A 5 -6.86 3.22 10.19
CA LYS A 5 -7.59 3.28 11.46
C LYS A 5 -7.32 4.57 12.25
N ASP A 6 -6.12 5.12 12.14
CA ASP A 6 -5.68 6.28 12.94
C ASP A 6 -6.18 7.61 12.35
N MET A 7 -6.84 7.58 11.18
CA MET A 7 -7.28 8.78 10.45
C MET A 7 -8.71 9.23 10.79
N GLY A 8 -9.38 8.56 11.72
CA GLY A 8 -10.74 8.90 12.15
C GLY A 8 -11.48 7.73 12.78
N SER A 9 -12.49 8.05 13.57
CA SER A 9 -13.29 7.08 14.33
C SER A 9 -14.31 6.36 13.44
N ASN A 10 -14.79 7.04 12.40
CA ASN A 10 -15.77 6.53 11.44
C ASN A 10 -15.36 6.77 9.98
N SER A 11 -16.13 6.23 9.03
CA SER A 11 -15.84 6.31 7.60
C SER A 11 -15.89 7.74 7.05
N GLU A 12 -16.75 8.60 7.59
CA GLU A 12 -16.89 9.97 7.11
C GLU A 12 -15.69 10.83 7.50
N GLU A 13 -15.26 10.77 8.76
CA GLU A 13 -14.07 11.45 9.26
C GLU A 13 -12.82 11.03 8.48
N ARG A 14 -12.62 9.71 8.30
CA ARG A 14 -11.50 9.20 7.50
C ARG A 14 -11.52 9.75 6.08
N ARG A 15 -12.69 9.81 5.44
CA ARG A 15 -12.83 10.35 4.08
C ARG A 15 -12.46 11.82 4.00
N LYS A 16 -12.87 12.63 4.99
CA LYS A 16 -12.54 14.06 5.09
C LYS A 16 -11.03 14.29 5.22
N VAL A 17 -10.30 13.37 5.85
CA VAL A 17 -8.83 13.45 5.99
C VAL A 17 -8.11 12.88 4.75
N ILE A 18 -8.53 11.72 4.25
CA ILE A 18 -7.84 10.99 3.18
C ILE A 18 -7.94 11.71 1.83
N ILE A 19 -9.13 12.22 1.45
CA ILE A 19 -9.33 12.82 0.12
C ILE A 19 -8.39 14.02 -0.12
N PRO A 20 -8.27 15.00 0.80
CA PRO A 20 -7.31 16.09 0.64
C PRO A 20 -5.87 15.61 0.54
N LEU A 21 -5.47 14.59 1.32
CA LEU A 21 -4.10 14.06 1.28
C LEU A 21 -3.79 13.36 -0.04
N ILE A 22 -4.75 12.65 -0.63
CA ILE A 22 -4.62 12.09 -1.98
C ILE A 22 -4.47 13.21 -3.00
N ARG A 23 -5.34 14.23 -2.97
CA ARG A 23 -5.28 15.37 -3.90
C ARG A 23 -3.98 16.15 -3.81
N LYS A 24 -3.42 16.29 -2.61
CA LYS A 24 -2.12 16.95 -2.37
C LYS A 24 -0.91 16.06 -2.66
N GLY A 25 -1.11 14.78 -3.02
CA GLY A 25 -0.02 13.83 -3.30
C GLY A 25 0.72 13.32 -2.07
N TYR A 26 0.19 13.52 -0.85
CA TYR A 26 0.73 12.93 0.37
C TYR A 26 0.37 11.45 0.52
N ILE A 27 -0.69 11.00 -0.16
CA ILE A 27 -1.09 9.60 -0.27
C ILE A 27 -1.23 9.26 -1.75
N THR A 28 -0.37 8.40 -2.27
CA THR A 28 -0.44 7.94 -3.66
C THR A 28 -0.64 6.44 -3.76
N LEU A 29 -0.31 5.70 -2.70
CA LEU A 29 -0.39 4.24 -2.63
C LEU A 29 -1.09 3.78 -1.37
N ALA A 30 -1.68 2.59 -1.45
CA ALA A 30 -2.21 1.87 -0.29
C ALA A 30 -1.52 0.51 -0.15
N GLY A 31 -1.59 -0.08 1.04
CA GLY A 31 -1.03 -1.39 1.28
C GLY A 31 -1.78 -2.23 2.29
N TYR A 32 -1.52 -3.53 2.22
CA TYR A 32 -1.93 -4.56 3.16
C TYR A 32 -0.84 -4.75 4.21
N LYS A 33 -1.13 -4.34 5.45
CA LYS A 33 -0.18 -4.37 6.57
C LYS A 33 0.33 -5.78 6.89
N LYS A 34 -0.58 -6.75 7.04
CA LYS A 34 -0.21 -8.12 7.44
C LYS A 34 0.63 -8.85 6.39
N GLY A 35 0.27 -8.71 5.12
CA GLY A 35 0.99 -9.34 4.01
C GLY A 35 2.17 -8.52 3.46
N LYS A 36 2.45 -7.34 4.03
CA LYS A 36 3.47 -6.39 3.57
C LYS A 36 3.39 -6.12 2.07
N ILE A 37 2.19 -5.82 1.56
CA ILE A 37 1.96 -5.57 0.12
C ILE A 37 1.60 -4.10 -0.08
N TYR A 38 2.18 -3.41 -1.04
CA TYR A 38 1.72 -2.08 -1.47
C TYR A 38 1.20 -2.12 -2.92
N GLY A 39 0.34 -1.17 -3.27
CA GLY A 39 -0.24 -1.06 -4.60
C GLY A 39 -1.00 0.24 -4.80
N LEU A 40 -1.66 0.34 -5.96
CA LEU A 40 -2.44 1.51 -6.32
C LEU A 40 -3.68 1.67 -5.43
N LEU A 41 -4.08 2.92 -5.19
CA LEU A 41 -5.33 3.25 -4.48
C LEU A 41 -6.58 2.69 -5.18
N THR A 42 -6.49 2.45 -6.49
CA THR A 42 -7.56 1.93 -7.34
C THR A 42 -7.60 0.40 -7.41
N CYS A 43 -6.64 -0.30 -6.78
CA CYS A 43 -6.55 -1.75 -6.80
C CYS A 43 -7.84 -2.41 -6.27
N SER A 44 -8.37 -3.37 -7.04
CA SER A 44 -9.60 -4.11 -6.70
C SER A 44 -9.48 -4.84 -5.35
N SER A 45 -8.36 -5.54 -5.11
CA SER A 45 -8.08 -6.19 -3.83
C SER A 45 -7.94 -5.19 -2.69
N GLY A 46 -7.37 -4.01 -2.95
CA GLY A 46 -7.20 -2.95 -1.96
C GLY A 46 -8.50 -2.28 -1.54
N LYS A 47 -9.49 -2.17 -2.44
CA LYS A 47 -10.80 -1.58 -2.16
C LYS A 47 -11.64 -2.42 -1.19
N ARG A 48 -11.44 -3.74 -1.16
CA ARG A 48 -12.14 -4.69 -0.27
C ARG A 48 -11.44 -4.90 1.08
N MET A 49 -10.39 -4.12 1.36
CA MET A 49 -9.55 -4.35 2.52
C MET A 49 -10.12 -3.71 3.77
N GLU A 50 -10.15 -4.49 4.85
CA GLU A 50 -10.49 -3.99 6.18
C GLU A 50 -9.61 -2.82 6.60
N VAL A 51 -10.23 -1.84 7.25
CA VAL A 51 -9.58 -0.58 7.67
C VAL A 51 -8.33 -0.85 8.52
N GLU A 52 -8.41 -1.84 9.41
CA GLU A 52 -7.32 -2.21 10.33
C GLU A 52 -6.07 -2.71 9.63
N ASN A 53 -6.26 -3.30 8.46
CA ASN A 53 -5.17 -3.87 7.66
C ASN A 53 -4.70 -2.94 6.56
N ARG A 54 -5.40 -1.82 6.32
CA ARG A 54 -5.09 -0.86 5.26
C ARG A 54 -4.15 0.23 5.76
N VAL A 55 -3.05 0.42 5.04
CA VAL A 55 -2.09 1.51 5.27
C VAL A 55 -1.93 2.35 4.01
N PHE A 56 -1.41 3.57 4.16
CA PHE A 56 -1.15 4.51 3.08
C PHE A 56 0.32 4.91 3.04
N PHE A 57 0.81 5.20 1.83
CA PHE A 57 2.16 5.68 1.55
C PHE A 57 2.13 6.86 0.60
N LYS A 58 3.10 7.75 0.75
CA LYS A 58 3.38 8.88 -0.13
C LYS A 58 3.94 8.44 -1.47
N ASN A 59 4.79 7.41 -1.48
CA ASN A 59 5.38 6.87 -2.70
C ASN A 59 5.92 5.44 -2.48
N GLU A 60 6.47 4.85 -3.54
CA GLU A 60 7.00 3.48 -3.52
C GLU A 60 8.25 3.36 -2.65
N ALA A 61 9.12 4.38 -2.66
CA ALA A 61 10.33 4.39 -1.84
C ALA A 61 9.97 4.23 -0.35
N GLU A 62 8.97 4.98 0.13
CA GLU A 62 8.47 4.85 1.49
C GLU A 62 7.94 3.43 1.76
N ALA A 63 7.16 2.86 0.85
CA ALA A 63 6.63 1.50 1.01
C ALA A 63 7.75 0.46 1.08
N THR A 64 8.74 0.55 0.19
CA THR A 64 9.89 -0.35 0.14
C THR A 64 10.79 -0.22 1.36
N THR A 65 11.07 1.00 1.85
CA THR A 65 11.82 1.20 3.11
C THR A 65 11.09 0.58 4.31
N ASN A 66 9.76 0.56 4.30
CA ASN A 66 8.96 -0.12 5.33
C ASN A 66 8.85 -1.65 5.14
N GLY A 67 9.56 -2.22 4.15
CA GLY A 67 9.61 -3.65 3.86
C GLY A 67 8.39 -4.19 3.12
N TYR A 68 7.67 -3.35 2.38
CA TYR A 68 6.51 -3.78 1.60
C TYR A 68 6.94 -4.16 0.17
N ARG A 69 6.37 -5.25 -0.34
CA ARG A 69 6.51 -5.67 -1.74
C ARG A 69 5.39 -5.10 -2.62
N PRO A 70 5.64 -4.89 -3.92
CA PRO A 70 4.59 -4.50 -4.86
C PRO A 70 3.49 -5.58 -4.99
N CYS A 71 2.29 -5.12 -5.33
CA CYS A 71 1.11 -5.95 -5.53
C CYS A 71 1.17 -6.65 -6.89
N GLY A 72 1.09 -7.99 -6.90
CA GLY A 72 1.09 -8.77 -8.14
C GLY A 72 -0.11 -8.54 -9.07
N HIS A 73 -1.20 -7.94 -8.58
CA HIS A 73 -2.38 -7.64 -9.40
C HIS A 73 -2.26 -6.29 -10.11
N CYS A 74 -2.08 -5.20 -9.35
CA CYS A 74 -2.08 -3.84 -9.91
C CYS A 74 -0.68 -3.30 -10.27
N MET A 75 0.39 -4.00 -9.87
CA MET A 75 1.79 -3.63 -10.12
C MET A 75 2.60 -4.84 -10.59
N LYS A 76 2.06 -5.58 -11.57
CA LYS A 76 2.60 -6.87 -12.02
C LYS A 76 4.09 -6.79 -12.38
N ASP A 77 4.48 -5.83 -13.21
CA ASP A 77 5.88 -5.70 -13.65
C ASP A 77 6.84 -5.51 -12.46
N LYS A 78 6.51 -4.58 -11.56
CA LYS A 78 7.29 -4.33 -10.34
C LYS A 78 7.34 -5.56 -9.43
N TYR A 79 6.24 -6.31 -9.36
CA TYR A 79 6.19 -7.56 -8.62
C TYR A 79 7.10 -8.64 -9.23
N GLU A 80 7.11 -8.82 -10.54
CA GLU A 80 8.02 -9.77 -11.19
C GLU A 80 9.50 -9.37 -11.01
N HIS A 81 9.81 -8.07 -11.07
CA HIS A 81 11.14 -7.57 -10.70
C HIS A 81 11.49 -7.91 -9.24
N TRP A 82 10.63 -7.54 -8.29
CA TRP A 82 10.83 -7.86 -6.88
C TRP A 82 11.02 -9.37 -6.65
N LYS A 83 10.20 -10.20 -7.31
CA LYS A 83 10.24 -11.66 -7.18
C LYS A 83 11.57 -12.22 -7.67
N ARG A 84 12.09 -11.76 -8.81
CA ARG A 84 13.41 -12.18 -9.33
C ARG A 84 14.54 -11.84 -8.36
N GLU A 85 14.56 -10.62 -7.84
CA GLU A 85 15.57 -10.16 -6.87
C GLU A 85 15.56 -10.93 -5.53
N HIS A 86 14.40 -11.49 -5.15
CA HIS A 86 14.22 -12.21 -3.89
C HIS A 86 14.24 -13.73 -4.04
N THR A 87 14.05 -14.25 -5.25
CA THR A 87 14.09 -15.70 -5.56
C THR A 87 15.52 -16.17 -5.87
N SER A 88 16.37 -15.31 -6.43
CA SER A 88 17.78 -15.59 -6.72
C SER A 88 18.65 -15.86 -5.48
N LYS A 89 18.11 -15.67 -4.27
CA LYS A 89 18.79 -15.97 -2.99
C LYS A 89 18.55 -17.39 -2.46
N ILE A 90 17.76 -18.22 -3.14
CA ILE A 90 17.41 -19.58 -2.67
C ILE A 90 18.34 -20.68 -3.25
N THR A 91 19.22 -20.34 -4.19
CA THR A 91 20.13 -21.30 -4.87
C THR A 91 21.61 -20.93 -4.71
N ARG A 92 22.06 -20.64 -3.49
CA ARG A 92 23.49 -20.63 -3.14
C ARG A 92 23.74 -21.23 -1.77
#